data_AF-A0A7L4GPN9-F1
#
_entry.id   AF-A0A7L4GPN9-F1
#
_cell.length_a   1.000
_cell.length_b   1.000
_cell.length_c   1.000
_cell.angle_alpha   90.00
_cell.angle_beta   90.00
_cell.angle_gamma   90.00
#
_symmetry.space_group_name_H-M   'P 1'
#
loop_
_entity.id
_entity.type
_entity.pdbx_description
1 polymer ?
#
loop_
_entity_poly.entity_id
_entity_poly.type
_entity_poly.pdbx_seq_one_letter_code
_entity_poly.pdbx_strand_id
1 'polypeptide(L)'
;SSQSFEDFPKRSEVPVAGQTFFTDASKQNKKAAITWQQHGKWKDHIIEKHTGSSLQTLELAAVVWVFQQWKEDPINIVSDSLYVVGVVRRVERSVLKELHNPVLSELFL
;
A
#
# COMPACT_ATOMS: atom_id res chain seq x y z
N SER A 1 23.21 19.86 -9.73
CA SER A 1 23.42 18.78 -8.74
C SER A 1 22.15 17.96 -8.71
N SER A 2 22.13 16.89 -9.51
CA SER A 2 20.96 16.03 -9.70
C SER A 2 20.92 15.04 -8.56
N GLN A 3 20.03 15.22 -7.58
CA GLN A 3 19.79 14.19 -6.57
C GLN A 3 19.08 13.02 -7.25
N SER A 4 19.80 11.90 -7.35
CA SER A 4 19.30 10.62 -7.84
C SER A 4 18.27 10.04 -6.88
N PHE A 5 17.33 9.26 -7.42
CA PHE A 5 16.20 8.61 -6.73
C PHE A 5 16.62 7.55 -5.68
N GLU A 6 17.87 7.52 -5.21
CA GLU A 6 18.50 6.29 -4.71
C GLU A 6 18.76 6.19 -3.19
N ASP A 7 18.62 7.23 -2.37
CA ASP A 7 19.34 7.17 -1.09
C ASP A 7 18.61 6.59 0.16
N PHE A 8 17.30 6.29 0.19
CA PHE A 8 16.66 5.82 1.46
C PHE A 8 15.44 4.88 1.31
N PRO A 9 15.14 4.05 2.33
CA PRO A 9 14.19 2.94 2.21
C PRO A 9 12.77 3.43 1.91
N LYS A 10 12.13 2.78 0.93
CA LYS A 10 10.74 3.06 0.49
C LYS A 10 9.67 2.73 1.55
N ARG A 11 10.11 2.30 2.74
CA ARG A 11 9.28 1.90 3.88
C ARG A 11 9.97 2.27 5.18
N SER A 12 9.21 2.86 6.10
CA SER A 12 9.64 3.13 7.46
C SER A 12 9.10 2.05 8.42
N GLU A 13 9.87 1.71 9.46
CA GLU A 13 9.42 0.85 10.57
C GLU A 13 8.67 1.65 11.65
N VAL A 14 8.74 2.99 11.59
CA VAL A 14 7.99 3.92 12.43
C VAL A 14 7.02 4.75 11.58
N PRO A 15 5.92 5.27 12.14
CA PRO A 15 5.02 6.16 11.40
C PRO A 15 5.77 7.35 10.78
N VAL A 16 5.43 7.70 9.55
CA VAL A 16 6.00 8.85 8.83
C VAL A 16 5.10 10.07 8.97
N ALA A 17 5.66 11.26 8.73
CA ALA A 17 4.89 12.49 8.57
C ALA A 17 4.11 12.44 7.25
N GLY A 18 2.91 11.87 7.29
CA GLY A 18 2.09 11.57 6.11
C GLY A 18 0.67 11.20 6.46
N GLN A 19 -0.19 11.10 5.44
CA GLN A 19 -1.61 10.76 5.63
C GLN A 19 -1.73 9.31 6.14
N THR A 20 -2.52 9.12 7.21
CA THR A 20 -2.82 7.78 7.74
C THR A 20 -4.14 7.28 7.19
N PHE A 21 -4.12 6.06 6.66
CA PHE A 21 -5.26 5.32 6.15
C PHE A 21 -5.49 4.08 7.00
N PHE A 22 -6.75 3.81 7.32
CA PHE A 22 -7.19 2.59 7.99
C PHE A 22 -7.95 1.75 6.97
N THR A 23 -7.58 0.48 6.84
CA THR A 23 -8.18 -0.43 5.86
C THR A 23 -8.77 -1.65 6.56
N ASP A 24 -9.96 -2.05 6.14
CA ASP A 24 -10.65 -3.27 6.60
C ASP A 24 -11.43 -3.87 5.43
N ALA A 25 -11.76 -5.16 5.48
CA ALA A 25 -12.65 -5.79 4.54
C ALA A 25 -13.61 -6.79 5.20
N SER A 26 -14.81 -6.88 4.64
CA SER A 26 -15.83 -7.83 5.07
C SER A 26 -16.13 -8.84 3.97
N LYS A 27 -15.94 -10.13 4.29
CA LYS A 27 -16.32 -11.24 3.40
C LYS A 27 -17.83 -11.32 3.21
N GLN A 28 -18.59 -11.07 4.27
CA GLN A 28 -20.06 -11.13 4.26
C GLN A 28 -20.65 -10.07 3.33
N ASN A 29 -20.13 -8.84 3.42
CA ASN A 29 -20.62 -7.72 2.62
C ASN A 29 -19.88 -7.57 1.28
N LYS A 30 -18.83 -8.38 1.04
CA LYS A 30 -17.96 -8.34 -0.16
C LYS A 30 -17.39 -6.95 -0.45
N LYS A 31 -17.05 -6.23 0.61
CA LYS A 31 -16.61 -4.83 0.56
C LYS A 31 -15.29 -4.68 1.29
N ALA A 32 -14.44 -3.80 0.78
CA ALA A 32 -13.32 -3.24 1.53
C ALA A 32 -13.58 -1.77 1.81
N ALA A 33 -13.25 -1.32 3.01
CA ALA A 33 -13.38 0.06 3.43
C ALA A 33 -11.99 0.65 3.66
N ILE A 34 -11.84 1.90 3.25
CA ILE A 34 -10.69 2.74 3.57
C ILE A 34 -11.22 3.99 4.26
N THR A 35 -10.66 4.35 5.40
CA THR A 35 -10.98 5.61 6.07
C THR A 35 -9.72 6.40 6.38
N TRP A 36 -9.82 7.72 6.31
CA TRP A 36 -8.72 8.63 6.63
C TRP A 36 -9.26 9.98 7.10
N GLN A 37 -8.42 10.75 7.78
CA GLN A 37 -8.76 12.11 8.21
C GLN A 37 -8.07 13.13 7.32
N GLN A 38 -8.83 14.00 6.67
CA GLN A 38 -8.33 15.07 5.80
C GLN A 38 -8.85 16.42 6.29
N HIS A 39 -7.95 17.35 6.61
CA HIS A 39 -8.28 18.69 7.12
C HIS A 39 -9.27 18.66 8.30
N GLY A 40 -9.03 17.76 9.26
CA GLY A 40 -9.89 17.59 10.44
C GLY A 40 -11.23 16.87 10.20
N LYS A 41 -11.54 16.50 8.95
CA LYS A 41 -12.78 15.77 8.60
C LYS A 41 -12.48 14.33 8.22
N TRP A 42 -13.32 13.42 8.67
CA TRP A 42 -13.25 12.02 8.25
C TRP A 42 -13.74 11.86 6.81
N LYS A 43 -13.04 11.00 6.08
CA LYS A 43 -13.32 10.57 4.72
C LYS A 43 -13.30 9.06 4.67
N ASP A 44 -14.07 8.50 3.74
CA ASP A 44 -14.14 7.08 3.49
C ASP A 44 -14.20 6.77 1.99
N HIS A 45 -13.77 5.56 1.65
CA HIS A 45 -13.94 4.98 0.33
C HIS A 45 -14.29 3.50 0.47
N ILE A 46 -15.22 3.02 -0.35
CA ILE A 46 -15.67 1.64 -0.35
C ILE A 46 -15.34 1.01 -1.71
N ILE A 47 -14.65 -0.12 -1.67
CA ILE A 47 -14.40 -0.97 -2.83
C ILE A 47 -15.38 -2.15 -2.77
N GLU A 48 -16.22 -2.27 -3.79
CA GLU A 48 -17.10 -3.42 -3.98
C GLU A 48 -16.51 -4.32 -5.07
N LYS A 49 -16.34 -5.63 -4.78
CA LYS A 49 -15.88 -6.58 -5.81
C LYS A 49 -16.93 -7.65 -6.12
N HIS A 50 -16.86 -8.17 -7.34
CA HIS A 50 -17.72 -9.21 -7.87
C HIS A 50 -17.58 -10.57 -7.13
N THR A 51 -18.58 -11.41 -7.37
CA THR A 51 -18.69 -12.80 -6.89
C THR A 51 -17.42 -13.59 -7.22
N GLY A 52 -16.79 -14.18 -6.19
CA GLY A 52 -15.55 -14.95 -6.31
C GLY A 52 -14.32 -14.31 -5.65
N SER A 53 -14.42 -13.04 -5.22
CA SER A 53 -13.33 -12.38 -4.48
C SER A 53 -13.18 -12.98 -3.07
N SER A 54 -11.97 -13.44 -2.74
CA SER A 54 -11.63 -13.82 -1.36
C SER A 54 -11.52 -12.59 -0.46
N LEU A 55 -11.59 -12.81 0.85
CA LEU A 55 -11.39 -11.75 1.84
C LEU A 55 -10.00 -11.11 1.68
N GLN A 56 -8.97 -11.93 1.52
CA GLN A 56 -7.59 -11.48 1.32
C GLN A 56 -7.41 -10.59 0.09
N THR A 57 -8.15 -10.88 -0.99
CA THR A 57 -8.12 -10.08 -2.23
C THR A 57 -8.88 -8.76 -2.10
N LEU A 58 -9.84 -8.66 -1.17
CA LEU A 58 -10.52 -7.41 -0.84
C LEU A 58 -9.63 -6.52 0.04
N GLU A 59 -9.04 -7.08 1.10
CA GLU A 59 -8.12 -6.36 1.97
C GLU A 59 -6.92 -5.80 1.18
N LEU A 60 -6.32 -6.62 0.30
CA LEU A 60 -5.21 -6.17 -0.54
C LEU A 60 -5.65 -5.08 -1.53
N ALA A 61 -6.89 -5.13 -2.03
CA ALA A 61 -7.40 -4.12 -2.94
C ALA A 61 -7.52 -2.74 -2.29
N ALA A 62 -7.93 -2.68 -1.01
CA ALA A 62 -7.96 -1.44 -0.26
C ALA A 62 -6.57 -0.80 -0.18
N VAL A 63 -5.55 -1.59 0.15
CA VAL A 63 -4.17 -1.11 0.23
C VAL A 63 -3.63 -0.67 -1.13
N VAL A 64 -3.87 -1.44 -2.19
CA VAL A 64 -3.48 -1.06 -3.55
C VAL A 64 -4.15 0.25 -3.99
N TRP A 65 -5.42 0.44 -3.66
CA TRP A 65 -6.11 1.68 -3.96
C TRP A 65 -5.45 2.88 -3.29
N VAL A 66 -5.09 2.79 -2.00
CA VAL A 66 -4.35 3.85 -1.31
C VAL A 66 -3.04 4.15 -2.01
N PHE A 67 -2.24 3.14 -2.34
CA PHE A 67 -0.98 3.34 -3.08
C PHE A 67 -1.18 4.00 -4.44
N GLN A 68 -2.29 3.70 -5.14
CA GLN A 68 -2.57 4.30 -6.44
C GLN A 68 -2.99 5.78 -6.35
N GLN A 69 -3.69 6.17 -5.29
CA GLN A 69 -4.16 7.54 -5.10
C GLN A 69 -3.06 8.45 -4.51
N TRP A 70 -2.16 7.93 -3.68
CA TRP A 70 -1.08 8.67 -3.02
C TRP A 70 0.31 8.11 -3.40
N LYS A 71 0.61 8.09 -4.70
CA LYS A 71 1.88 7.53 -5.22
C LYS A 71 3.10 8.34 -4.83
N GLU A 72 2.95 9.66 -4.79
CA GLU A 72 4.05 10.62 -4.61
C GLU A 72 4.18 11.10 -3.15
N ASP A 73 3.16 10.85 -2.32
CA ASP A 73 3.12 11.32 -0.93
C ASP A 73 3.54 10.22 0.05
N PRO A 74 4.25 10.55 1.15
CA PRO A 74 4.44 9.63 2.25
C PRO A 74 3.10 9.31 2.90
N ILE A 75 2.83 8.02 3.11
CA ILE A 75 1.59 7.52 3.70
C ILE A 75 1.85 6.50 4.80
N ASN A 76 0.91 6.41 5.75
CA ASN A 76 0.83 5.34 6.73
C ASN A 76 -0.41 4.50 6.42
N ILE A 77 -0.27 3.18 6.35
CA ILE A 77 -1.40 2.26 6.16
C ILE A 77 -1.50 1.37 7.39
N VAL A 78 -2.65 1.42 8.06
CA VAL A 78 -3.01 0.58 9.20
C VAL A 78 -3.99 -0.47 8.70
N SER A 79 -3.58 -1.73 8.78
CA SER A 79 -4.39 -2.89 8.41
C SER A 79 -4.33 -3.91 9.54
N ASP A 80 -5.48 -4.51 9.85
CA ASP A 80 -5.62 -5.64 10.79
C ASP A 80 -5.26 -7.00 10.14
N SER A 81 -5.14 -7.04 8.81
CA SER A 81 -4.76 -8.23 8.07
C SER A 81 -3.25 -8.45 8.06
N LEU A 82 -2.79 -9.40 8.89
CA LEU A 82 -1.40 -9.89 8.86
C LEU A 82 -0.99 -10.41 7.48
N TYR A 83 -1.95 -10.97 6.73
CA TYR A 83 -1.71 -11.43 5.37
C TYR A 83 -1.30 -10.27 4.46
N VAL A 84 -2.09 -9.18 4.44
CA VAL A 84 -1.82 -8.01 3.60
C VAL A 84 -0.52 -7.33 4.01
N VAL A 85 -0.31 -7.11 5.31
CA VAL A 85 0.94 -6.53 5.82
C VAL A 85 2.14 -7.38 5.38
N GLY A 86 2.03 -8.72 5.46
CA GLY A 86 3.08 -9.63 5.01
C GLY A 86 3.32 -9.58 3.49
N VAL A 87 2.27 -9.52 2.67
CA VAL A 87 2.39 -9.40 1.20
C VAL A 87 3.07 -8.09 0.81
N VAL A 88 2.60 -6.96 1.34
CA VAL A 88 3.14 -5.63 1.03
C VAL A 88 4.62 -5.53 1.42
N ARG A 89 4.99 -6.03 2.61
CA ARG A 89 6.39 -6.09 3.05
C ARG A 89 7.27 -6.93 2.14
N ARG A 90 6.76 -8.03 1.60
CA ARG A 90 7.53 -8.89 0.67
C ARG A 90 7.69 -8.24 -0.69
N VAL A 91 6.63 -7.67 -1.24
CA VAL A 91 6.66 -6.97 -2.54
C VAL A 91 7.64 -5.81 -2.48
N GLU A 92 7.59 -4.99 -1.43
CA GLU A 92 8.53 -3.89 -1.22
C GLU A 92 9.98 -4.37 -1.14
N ARG A 93 10.25 -5.41 -0.34
CA ARG A 93 11.59 -6.01 -0.26
C ARG A 93 12.07 -6.59 -1.59
N SER A 94 11.19 -7.20 -2.38
CA SER A 94 11.54 -7.74 -3.70
C SER A 94 11.89 -6.62 -4.68
N VAL A 95 11.08 -5.57 -4.76
CA VAL A 95 11.34 -4.40 -5.61
C VAL A 95 12.63 -3.71 -5.21
N LEU A 96 12.89 -3.54 -3.91
CA LEU A 96 14.16 -3.00 -3.44
C LEU A 96 15.33 -3.90 -3.83
N LYS A 97 15.21 -5.22 -3.69
CA LYS A 97 16.29 -6.15 -4.11
C LYS A 97 16.59 -6.08 -5.60
N GLU A 98 15.57 -5.95 -6.46
CA GLU A 98 15.76 -5.79 -7.91
C GLU A 98 16.51 -4.49 -8.25
N LEU A 99 16.13 -3.38 -7.61
CA LEU A 99 16.82 -2.09 -7.79
C LEU A 99 18.27 -2.11 -7.27
N HIS A 100 18.55 -2.88 -6.22
CA HIS A 100 19.92 -3.06 -5.71
C HIS A 100 20.74 -4.10 -6.50
N ASN A 101 20.17 -4.76 -7.52
CA ASN A 101 20.89 -5.69 -8.37
C ASN A 101 21.15 -5.06 -9.76
N PRO A 102 22.32 -4.43 -9.96
CA PRO A 102 22.63 -3.71 -11.20
C PRO A 102 22.65 -4.58 -12.46
N VAL A 103 22.73 -5.91 -12.32
CA VAL A 103 22.75 -6.86 -13.45
C VAL A 103 21.33 -7.24 -13.92
N LEU A 104 20.31 -7.12 -13.05
CA LEU A 104 18.92 -7.46 -13.39
C LEU A 104 18.11 -6.26 -13.91
N SER A 105 18.50 -5.03 -13.58
CA SER A 105 17.85 -3.81 -14.08
C SER A 105 17.99 -3.62 -15.59
N GLU A 106 19.04 -4.17 -16.21
CA GLU A 106 19.24 -4.12 -17.67
C GLU A 106 18.31 -5.05 -18.46
N LEU A 107 17.64 -6.02 -17.79
CA LEU A 107 16.76 -6.98 -18.47
C LEU A 107 15.33 -6.48 -18.71
N PHE A 108 14.96 -5.33 -18.15
CA PHE A 108 13.63 -4.72 -18.24
C PHE A 108 13.61 -3.37 -18.99
N LEU A 109 14.69 -3.05 -19.72
CA LEU A 109 14.74 -1.94 -20.67
C LEU A 109 14.31 -2.37 -22.08
#